data_AF-A0AA41QT65-F1
#
_entry.id   AF-A0AA41QT65-F1
#
_cell.length_a   1.000
_cell.length_b   1.000
_cell.length_c   1.000
_cell.angle_alpha   90.00
_cell.angle_beta   90.00
_cell.angle_gamma   90.00
#
_symmetry.space_group_name_H-M   'P 1'
#
loop_
_entity.id
_entity.type
_entity.pdbx_description
1 polymer ?
#
loop_
_entity_poly.entity_id
_entity_poly.type
_entity_poly.pdbx_seq_one_letter_code
_entity_poly.pdbx_strand_id
1 'polypeptide(L)'
;MRAAYAALVLYLTGPLLALILVPAEPGMLFLAGVAVLGLAVVIGTRYRLTATVALELTVGRRSHQHREVLSRLAAPSHPNTAGRARPRAPAGQPAVA
;
A
#
# COMPACT_ATOMS: atom_id res chain seq x y z
N MET A 1 4.08 -2.75 10.68
CA MET A 1 4.60 -1.36 10.71
C MET A 1 5.71 -1.19 11.76
N ARG A 2 5.44 -1.31 13.06
CA ARG A 2 6.42 -1.03 14.14
C ARG A 2 7.70 -1.90 14.07
N ALA A 3 7.56 -3.20 13.81
CA ALA A 3 8.70 -4.11 13.65
C ALA A 3 9.55 -3.80 12.40
N ALA A 4 8.91 -3.42 11.29
CA ALA A 4 9.60 -3.02 10.06
C ALA A 4 10.36 -1.69 10.23
N TYR A 5 9.78 -0.77 11.01
CA TYR A 5 10.43 0.49 11.37
C TYR A 5 11.63 0.26 12.32
N ALA A 6 11.49 -0.61 13.32
CA ALA A 6 12.57 -0.98 14.23
C ALA A 6 13.74 -1.66 13.48
N ALA A 7 13.44 -2.56 12.55
CA ALA A 7 14.46 -3.20 11.71
C ALA A 7 15.18 -2.17 10.83
N LEU A 8 14.45 -1.21 10.25
CA LEU A 8 15.02 -0.15 9.42
C LEU A 8 15.91 0.80 10.22
N VAL A 9 15.51 1.17 11.44
CA VAL A 9 16.36 1.96 12.35
C VAL A 9 17.63 1.19 12.68
N LEU A 10 17.53 -0.08 13.06
CA LEU A 10 18.70 -0.90 13.40
C LEU A 10 19.68 -1.04 12.22
N TYR A 11 19.13 -1.21 10.99
CA TYR A 11 19.92 -1.33 9.77
C TYR A 11 20.64 -0.04 9.38
N LEU A 12 20.07 1.12 9.73
CA LEU A 12 20.70 2.42 9.48
C LEU A 12 21.68 2.82 10.60
N THR A 13 21.35 2.57 11.86
CA THR A 13 22.18 3.02 12.99
C THR A 13 23.37 2.11 13.26
N GLY A 14 23.22 0.79 13.07
CA GLY A 14 24.29 -0.20 13.24
C GLY A 14 25.57 0.11 12.44
N PRO A 15 25.51 0.28 11.10
CA PRO A 15 26.69 0.57 10.30
C PRO A 15 27.28 1.97 10.60
N LEU A 16 26.43 2.93 10.99
CA LEU A 16 26.86 4.29 11.34
C LEU A 16 27.66 4.30 12.64
N LEU A 17 27.22 3.54 13.65
CA LEU A 17 27.95 3.33 14.90
C LEU A 17 29.26 2.57 14.67
N ALA A 18 29.27 1.56 13.80
CA ALA A 18 30.49 0.83 13.44
C ALA A 18 31.53 1.76 12.78
N LEU A 19 31.09 2.73 11.98
CA LEU A 19 31.97 3.70 11.32
C LEU A 19 32.64 4.67 12.29
N ILE A 20 31.97 5.01 13.41
CA ILE A 20 32.50 5.92 14.42
C ILE A 20 33.64 5.27 15.22
N LEU A 21 33.63 3.94 15.39
CA LEU A 21 34.66 3.23 16.17
C LEU A 21 35.96 2.96 15.39
N VAL A 22 35.96 3.10 14.06
CA VAL A 22 37.14 2.81 13.24
C VAL A 22 37.92 4.11 13.01
N PRO A 23 39.23 4.17 13.34
CA PRO A 23 40.08 5.27 12.90
C PRO A 23 40.20 5.19 11.38
N ALA A 24 39.38 5.98 10.68
CA ALA A 24 39.24 5.94 9.24
C ALA A 24 39.96 7.15 8.61
N GLU A 25 40.81 6.87 7.63
CA GLU A 25 41.38 7.90 6.75
C GLU A 25 40.25 8.74 6.12
N PRO A 26 40.43 10.07 5.93
CA PRO A 26 39.36 10.97 5.50
C PRO A 26 38.66 10.54 4.19
N GLY A 27 39.39 9.89 3.27
CA GLY A 27 38.79 9.33 2.04
C GLY A 27 37.84 8.15 2.29
N MET A 28 38.10 7.35 3.33
CA MET A 28 37.28 6.20 3.69
C MET A 28 35.95 6.65 4.35
N LEU A 29 35.98 7.73 5.13
CA LEU A 29 34.78 8.38 5.68
C LEU A 29 33.88 8.94 4.57
N PHE A 30 34.47 9.54 3.53
CA PHE A 30 33.72 10.03 2.37
C PHE A 30 33.02 8.90 1.61
N LEU A 31 33.75 7.83 1.29
CA LEU A 31 33.19 6.66 0.60
C LEU A 31 32.08 5.99 1.41
N ALA A 32 32.27 5.86 2.72
CA ALA A 32 31.24 5.35 3.62
C ALA A 32 29.99 6.23 3.62
N GLY A 33 30.14 7.56 3.69
CA GLY A 33 29.02 8.49 3.60
C GLY A 33 28.24 8.36 2.29
N VAL A 34 28.95 8.25 1.17
CA VAL A 34 28.33 8.01 -0.16
C VAL A 34 27.59 6.67 -0.18
N ALA A 35 28.18 5.61 0.38
CA ALA A 35 27.56 4.28 0.44
C ALA A 35 26.28 4.28 1.30
N VAL A 36 26.30 4.95 2.46
CA VAL A 36 25.11 5.09 3.33
C VAL A 36 24.00 5.87 2.63
N LEU A 37 24.33 6.97 1.95
CA LEU A 37 23.35 7.74 1.18
C LEU A 37 22.76 6.91 0.03
N GLY A 38 23.59 6.17 -0.71
CA GLY A 38 23.14 5.27 -1.76
C GLY A 38 22.18 4.21 -1.22
N LEU A 39 22.53 3.58 -0.09
CA LEU A 39 21.67 2.59 0.57
C LEU A 39 20.34 3.19 1.01
N ALA A 40 20.36 4.40 1.60
CA ALA A 40 19.16 5.10 2.04
C ALA A 40 18.22 5.42 0.87
N VAL A 41 18.75 5.81 -0.30
CA VAL A 41 17.97 6.05 -1.52
C VAL A 41 17.35 4.75 -2.03
N VAL A 42 18.10 3.65 -2.07
CA VAL A 42 17.58 2.33 -2.50
C VAL A 42 16.47 1.83 -1.57
N ILE A 43 16.67 1.93 -0.25
CA ILE A 43 15.65 1.53 0.73
C ILE A 43 14.41 2.44 0.61
N GLY A 44 14.61 3.75 0.52
CA GLY A 44 13.53 4.73 0.42
C GLY A 44 12.69 4.55 -0.85
N THR A 45 13.31 4.31 -1.99
CA THR A 45 12.62 4.04 -3.26
C THR A 45 11.82 2.74 -3.21
N ARG A 46 12.39 1.65 -2.67
CA ARG A 46 11.67 0.39 -2.47
C ARG A 46 10.47 0.53 -1.53
N TYR A 47 10.61 1.28 -0.45
CA TYR A 47 9.52 1.55 0.48
C TYR A 47 8.41 2.38 -0.17
N ARG A 48 8.76 3.41 -0.96
CA ARG A 48 7.75 4.20 -1.69
C ARG A 48 6.97 3.36 -2.69
N LEU A 49 7.65 2.53 -3.49
CA LEU A 49 7.01 1.66 -4.47
C LEU A 49 6.07 0.63 -3.82
N THR A 50 6.46 0.05 -2.69
CA THR A 50 5.58 -0.90 -1.98
C THR A 50 4.41 -0.22 -1.29
N ALA A 51 4.63 0.98 -0.75
CA ALA A 51 3.56 1.79 -0.17
C ALA A 51 2.52 2.22 -1.22
N THR A 52 2.94 2.61 -2.44
CA THR A 52 2.02 2.96 -3.53
C THR A 52 1.20 1.76 -3.98
N VAL A 53 1.81 0.59 -4.15
CA VAL A 53 1.09 -0.65 -4.50
C VAL A 53 0.09 -1.04 -3.40
N ALA A 54 0.47 -0.92 -2.13
CA ALA A 54 -0.44 -1.17 -1.02
C ALA A 54 -1.63 -0.19 -1.01
N LEU A 55 -1.39 1.06 -1.40
CA LEU A 55 -2.42 2.09 -1.52
C LEU A 55 -3.36 1.78 -2.70
N GLU A 56 -2.83 1.38 -3.85
CA GLU A 56 -3.61 0.91 -5.00
C GLU A 56 -4.50 -0.29 -4.63
N LEU A 57 -3.98 -1.26 -3.87
CA LEU A 57 -4.78 -2.38 -3.36
C LEU A 57 -5.90 -1.95 -2.39
N THR A 58 -5.77 -0.78 -1.77
CA THR A 58 -6.83 -0.20 -0.94
C THR A 58 -7.83 0.65 -1.72
N VAL A 59 -7.45 1.21 -2.87
CA VAL A 59 -8.38 1.93 -3.76
C VAL A 59 -9.40 0.92 -4.28
N GLY A 60 -10.68 1.20 -4.03
CA GLY A 60 -11.77 0.29 -4.39
C GLY A 60 -12.00 -0.86 -3.39
N ARG A 61 -11.22 -1.00 -2.32
CA ARG A 61 -11.46 -2.01 -1.27
C ARG A 61 -12.86 -1.91 -0.68
N ARG A 62 -13.36 -0.69 -0.45
CA ARG A 62 -14.74 -0.45 0.03
C ARG A 62 -15.79 -0.88 -1.01
N SER A 63 -15.53 -0.64 -2.29
CA SER A 63 -16.40 -1.05 -3.40
C SER A 63 -16.42 -2.58 -3.55
N HIS A 64 -15.25 -3.22 -3.46
CA HIS A 64 -15.12 -4.67 -3.49
C HIS A 64 -15.84 -5.33 -2.31
N GLN A 65 -15.60 -4.84 -1.08
CA GLN A 65 -16.31 -5.28 0.12
C GLN A 65 -17.83 -5.10 -0.02
N HIS A 66 -18.28 -3.98 -0.58
CA HIS A 66 -19.69 -3.74 -0.82
C HIS A 66 -20.30 -4.74 -1.82
N ARG A 67 -19.61 -5.03 -2.93
CA ARG A 67 -20.03 -6.06 -3.89
C ARG A 67 -20.08 -7.46 -3.28
N GLU A 68 -19.11 -7.79 -2.43
CA GLU A 68 -19.05 -9.08 -1.74
C GLU A 68 -20.18 -9.25 -0.71
N VAL A 69 -20.55 -8.17 0.00
CA VAL A 69 -21.73 -8.18 0.87
C VAL A 69 -23.00 -8.37 0.03
N LEU A 70 -23.13 -7.65 -1.08
CA LEU A 70 -24.28 -7.80 -1.97
C LEU A 70 -24.36 -9.23 -2.54
N SER A 71 -23.27 -9.85 -2.96
CA SER A 71 -23.29 -11.20 -3.55
C SER A 71 -23.81 -12.28 -2.59
N ARG A 72 -23.67 -12.08 -1.28
CA ARG A 72 -24.21 -12.99 -0.25
C ARG A 72 -25.70 -12.79 0.04
N LEU A 73 -26.27 -11.64 -0.34
CA LEU A 73 -27.71 -11.39 -0.16
C LEU A 73 -28.50 -12.04 -1.30
N ALA A 74 -29.76 -12.40 -1.03
CA ALA A 74 -30.67 -12.83 -2.09
C ALA A 74 -30.89 -11.69 -3.11
N ALA A 75 -30.96 -12.02 -4.40
CA ALA A 75 -31.25 -11.02 -5.42
C ALA A 75 -32.69 -10.51 -5.25
N PRO A 76 -32.94 -9.19 -5.31
CA PRO A 76 -34.30 -8.67 -5.28
C PRO A 76 -35.10 -9.23 -6.45
N SER A 77 -36.33 -9.67 -6.21
CA SER A 77 -37.22 -10.19 -7.26
C SER A 77 -37.84 -9.04 -8.05
N HIS A 78 -37.92 -9.18 -9.37
CA HIS A 78 -38.63 -8.23 -10.22
C HIS A 78 -40.14 -8.31 -9.97
N PRO A 79 -40.85 -7.18 -9.78
CA PRO A 79 -42.28 -7.19 -9.44
C PRO A 79 -43.15 -7.76 -10.56
N ASN A 80 -42.76 -7.56 -11.82
CA ASN A 80 -43.59 -7.92 -12.98
C ASN A 80 -43.15 -9.21 -13.66
N THR A 81 -42.19 -9.96 -13.10
CA THR A 81 -41.68 -11.18 -13.75
C THR A 81 -41.16 -12.17 -12.71
N ALA A 82 -41.91 -13.25 -12.50
CA ALA A 82 -41.49 -14.33 -11.60
C ALA A 82 -40.13 -14.89 -12.05
N GLY A 83 -39.20 -15.02 -11.09
CA GLY A 83 -37.85 -15.55 -11.34
C GLY A 83 -36.85 -14.57 -11.96
N ARG A 84 -37.25 -13.36 -12.38
CA ARG A 84 -36.30 -12.37 -12.92
C ARG A 84 -35.63 -11.60 -11.79
N ALA A 85 -34.31 -11.69 -11.70
CA ALA A 85 -33.54 -10.87 -10.76
C ALA A 85 -33.61 -9.39 -11.16
N ARG A 86 -33.94 -8.52 -10.20
CA ARG A 86 -33.89 -7.06 -10.37
C ARG A 86 -32.43 -6.58 -10.27
N PRO A 87 -31.98 -5.65 -11.14
CA PRO A 87 -30.64 -5.05 -11.01
C PRO A 87 -30.50 -4.37 -9.65
N ARG A 88 -29.37 -4.59 -8.97
CA ARG A 88 -29.04 -3.92 -7.69
C ARG A 88 -28.39 -2.55 -7.85
N ALA A 89 -28.00 -2.20 -9.08
CA ALA A 89 -27.52 -0.85 -9.36
C ALA A 89 -28.69 0.13 -9.19
N PRO A 90 -28.46 1.33 -8.66
CA PRO A 90 -29.45 2.39 -8.73
C PRO A 90 -29.78 2.63 -10.20
N ALA A 91 -30.98 2.24 -10.62
CA ALA A 91 -31.49 2.63 -11.92
C ALA A 91 -31.64 4.15 -11.87
N GLY A 92 -30.96 4.86 -12.77
CA GLY A 92 -31.24 6.26 -13.00
C GLY A 92 -32.75 6.43 -13.15
N GLN A 93 -33.32 7.45 -12.50
CA GLN A 93 -34.74 7.73 -12.60
C GLN A 93 -35.13 7.73 -14.09
N PRO A 94 -36.23 7.05 -14.48
CA PRO A 94 -36.71 7.15 -15.85
C PRO A 94 -36.99 8.63 -16.11
N ALA A 95 -36.40 9.16 -17.18
CA ALA A 95 -36.71 10.50 -17.65
C ALA A 95 -38.22 10.56 -17.91
N VAL A 96 -38.93 11.30 -17.08
CA VAL A 96 -40.35 11.61 -17.29
C VAL A 96 -40.39 12.56 -18.49
N ALA A 97 -41.01 12.11 -19.58
CA ALA A 97 -41.27 12.91 -20.77
C ALA A 97 -42.40 13.91 -20.54
#